data_AF-A0A4R2QXU9-F1
#
_entry.id   AF-A0A4R2QXU9-F1
#
_cell.length_a   1.000
_cell.length_b   1.000
_cell.length_c   1.000
_cell.angle_alpha   90.00
_cell.angle_beta   90.00
_cell.angle_gamma   90.00
#
_symmetry.space_group_name_H-M   'P 1'
#
loop_
_entity.id
_entity.type
_entity.pdbx_description
1 polymer ?
#
loop_
_entity_poly.entity_id
_entity_poly.type
_entity_poly.pdbx_seq_one_letter_code
_entity_poly.pdbx_strand_id
1 'polypeptide(L)'
;MTQQAPGVADIAAALRQISRGFAALANAVDQDPAGLSESDRYQSVLHEWGHRGLGRAETSALLRKHGFSPQAAGGWVRGEWLETRADGRRYLTARSRRWLAEQEVGNV
;
A
#
# COMPACT_ATOMS: atom_id res chain seq x y z
N MET A 1 9.77 -40.50 -26.66
CA MET A 1 10.09 -39.77 -25.41
C MET A 1 9.09 -40.22 -24.35
N THR A 2 9.47 -41.11 -23.46
CA THR A 2 8.62 -41.58 -22.35
C THR A 2 8.64 -40.54 -21.23
N GLN A 3 7.51 -39.87 -21.00
CA GLN A 3 7.33 -38.98 -19.87
C GLN A 3 7.22 -39.86 -18.61
N GLN A 4 8.25 -39.85 -17.75
CA GLN A 4 8.20 -40.57 -16.48
C GLN A 4 7.11 -39.96 -15.59
N ALA A 5 6.27 -40.82 -14.99
CA ALA A 5 5.27 -40.38 -14.02
C ALA A 5 5.97 -39.73 -12.81
N PRO A 6 5.41 -38.64 -12.26
CA PRO A 6 6.02 -37.94 -11.14
C PRO A 6 6.19 -38.89 -9.95
N GLY A 7 7.40 -38.95 -9.41
CA GLY A 7 7.71 -39.75 -8.25
C GLY A 7 7.08 -39.16 -6.99
N VAL A 8 7.04 -39.93 -5.91
CA VAL A 8 6.56 -39.47 -4.60
C VAL A 8 7.30 -38.21 -4.12
N ALA A 9 8.58 -38.07 -4.49
CA ALA A 9 9.38 -36.89 -4.21
C ALA A 9 8.87 -35.62 -4.93
N ASP A 10 8.41 -35.76 -6.18
CA ASP A 10 7.87 -34.65 -6.98
C ASP A 10 6.52 -34.18 -6.41
N ILE A 11 5.69 -35.14 -6.00
CA ILE A 11 4.42 -34.86 -5.32
C ILE A 11 4.68 -34.12 -4.00
N ALA A 12 5.64 -34.57 -3.20
CA ALA A 12 6.01 -33.91 -1.95
C ALA A 12 6.58 -32.49 -2.18
N ALA A 13 7.38 -32.29 -3.23
CA ALA A 13 7.90 -30.98 -3.61
C ALA A 13 6.78 -30.02 -4.05
N ALA A 14 5.82 -30.51 -4.85
CA ALA A 14 4.65 -29.75 -5.27
C ALA A 14 3.79 -29.33 -4.08
N LEU A 15 3.51 -30.25 -3.14
CA LEU A 15 2.75 -29.94 -1.93
C LEU A 15 3.43 -28.87 -1.07
N ARG A 16 4.76 -28.95 -0.87
CA ARG A 16 5.51 -27.90 -0.15
C ARG A 16 5.43 -26.55 -0.86
N GLN A 17 5.47 -26.54 -2.19
CA GLN A 17 5.33 -25.30 -2.96
C GLN A 17 3.95 -24.68 -2.77
N ILE A 18 2.90 -25.50 -2.76
CA ILE A 18 1.53 -25.07 -2.51
C ILE A 18 1.38 -24.52 -1.08
N SER A 19 1.91 -25.21 -0.07
CA SER A 19 1.91 -24.74 1.32
C SER A 19 2.62 -23.39 1.49
N ARG A 20 3.75 -23.19 0.81
CA ARG A 20 4.44 -21.89 0.78
C ARG A 20 3.58 -20.79 0.16
N GLY A 21 2.86 -21.11 -0.92
CA GLY A 21 1.89 -20.21 -1.53
C GLY A 21 0.77 -19.80 -0.56
N PHE A 22 0.18 -20.76 0.15
CA PHE A 22 -0.84 -20.48 1.17
C PHE A 22 -0.30 -19.64 2.33
N ALA A 23 0.93 -19.90 2.80
CA ALA A 23 1.55 -19.08 3.84
C ALA A 23 1.80 -17.64 3.37
N ALA A 24 2.23 -17.44 2.12
CA ALA A 24 2.40 -16.12 1.54
C ALA A 24 1.06 -15.37 1.41
N LEU A 25 -0.01 -16.06 1.02
CA LEU A 25 -1.37 -15.50 0.97
C LEU A 25 -1.89 -15.16 2.37
N ALA A 26 -1.71 -16.06 3.35
CA ALA A 26 -2.09 -15.82 4.73
C ALA A 26 -1.37 -14.59 5.31
N ASN A 27 -0.07 -14.47 5.07
CA ASN A 27 0.69 -13.28 5.47
C ASN A 27 0.20 -12.01 4.76
N ALA A 28 -0.22 -12.10 3.49
CA ALA A 28 -0.76 -10.95 2.78
C ALA A 28 -2.14 -10.53 3.32
N VAL A 29 -2.95 -11.47 3.83
CA VAL A 29 -4.22 -11.20 4.51
C VAL A 29 -3.99 -10.71 5.95
N ASP A 30 -2.98 -11.21 6.65
CA ASP A 30 -2.59 -10.73 7.98
C ASP A 30 -1.96 -9.33 7.92
N GLN A 31 -1.34 -8.99 6.78
CA GLN A 31 -0.88 -7.65 6.45
C GLN A 31 -1.93 -6.78 5.75
N ASP A 32 -3.09 -7.34 5.39
CA ASP A 32 -4.27 -6.53 5.15
C ASP A 32 -4.67 -6.01 6.54
N PRO A 33 -4.66 -4.70 6.79
CA PRO A 33 -5.06 -4.18 8.08
C PRO A 33 -6.58 -4.34 8.18
N ALA A 34 -7.04 -5.57 8.43
CA ALA A 34 -8.45 -5.98 8.54
C ALA A 34 -9.14 -5.40 9.78
N GLY A 35 -8.59 -4.31 10.36
CA GLY A 35 -9.19 -3.52 11.43
C GLY A 35 -9.07 -2.01 11.23
N LEU A 36 -8.43 -1.52 10.15
CA LEU A 36 -8.34 -0.10 9.85
C LEU A 36 -9.28 0.23 8.68
N SER A 37 -10.16 1.20 8.90
CA SER A 37 -11.01 1.71 7.82
C SER A 37 -10.15 2.27 6.69
N GLU A 38 -10.72 2.40 5.49
CA GLU A 38 -10.03 3.07 4.39
C GLU A 38 -9.57 4.48 4.80
N SER A 39 -10.39 5.19 5.59
CA SER A 39 -10.07 6.49 6.19
C SER A 39 -8.83 6.44 7.08
N ASP A 40 -8.67 5.43 7.93
CA ASP A 40 -7.51 5.31 8.83
C ASP A 40 -6.21 5.08 8.04
N ARG A 41 -6.29 4.31 6.94
CA ARG A 41 -5.16 4.14 6.01
C ARG A 41 -4.81 5.45 5.30
N TYR A 42 -5.81 6.21 4.84
CA TYR A 42 -5.58 7.54 4.28
C TYR A 42 -4.92 8.47 5.30
N GLN A 43 -5.40 8.46 6.54
CA GLN A 43 -4.84 9.26 7.63
C GLN A 43 -3.37 8.90 7.90
N SER A 44 -3.06 7.60 7.96
CA SER A 44 -1.70 7.10 8.16
C SER A 44 -0.74 7.53 7.06
N VAL A 45 -1.19 7.49 5.80
CA VAL A 45 -0.42 7.99 4.66
C VAL A 45 -0.17 9.49 4.80
N LEU A 46 -1.19 10.29 5.10
CA LEU A 46 -1.06 11.74 5.18
C LEU A 46 -0.17 12.18 6.34
N HIS A 47 -0.25 11.53 7.50
CA HIS A 47 0.67 11.76 8.62
C HIS A 47 2.12 11.50 8.23
N GLU A 48 2.40 10.34 7.65
CA GLU A 48 3.77 9.96 7.29
C GLU A 48 4.31 10.77 6.10
N TRP A 49 3.43 11.27 5.21
CA TRP A 49 3.82 12.21 4.17
C TRP A 49 4.44 13.48 4.76
N GLY A 50 3.82 14.00 5.83
CA GLY A 50 4.25 15.19 6.54
C GLY A 50 4.27 16.45 5.66
N HIS A 51 5.17 17.37 5.98
CA HIS A 51 5.28 18.67 5.29
C HIS A 51 6.24 18.67 4.10
N ARG A 52 7.08 17.63 3.97
CA ARG A 52 8.06 17.55 2.88
C ARG A 52 7.41 17.06 1.60
N GLY A 53 7.84 17.61 0.47
CA GLY A 53 7.45 17.09 -0.83
C GLY A 53 8.12 15.74 -1.08
N LEU A 54 7.36 14.77 -1.59
CA LEU A 54 7.89 13.44 -1.94
C LEU A 54 8.12 13.33 -3.44
N GLY A 55 9.25 12.73 -3.81
CA GLY A 55 9.53 12.32 -5.18
C GLY A 55 8.70 11.10 -5.59
N ARG A 56 8.74 10.73 -6.88
CA ARG A 56 7.99 9.57 -7.42
C ARG A 56 8.28 8.26 -6.66
N ALA A 57 9.55 7.98 -6.39
CA ALA A 57 9.96 6.74 -5.72
C ALA A 57 9.46 6.71 -4.26
N GLU A 58 9.65 7.82 -3.53
CA GLU A 58 9.16 7.97 -2.14
C GLU A 58 7.63 7.85 -2.06
N THR A 59 6.89 8.53 -2.94
CA THR A 59 5.43 8.39 -3.03
C THR A 59 5.01 6.94 -3.27
N SER A 60 5.67 6.26 -4.21
CA SER A 60 5.33 4.88 -4.57
C SER A 60 5.67 3.90 -3.44
N ALA A 61 6.72 4.16 -2.67
CA ALA A 61 7.09 3.36 -1.50
C ALA A 61 6.09 3.59 -0.36
N LEU A 62 5.75 4.86 -0.08
CA LEU A 62 4.80 5.23 0.97
C LEU A 62 3.40 4.64 0.71
N LEU A 63 2.88 4.76 -0.52
CA LEU A 63 1.59 4.18 -0.86
C LEU A 63 1.57 2.65 -0.67
N ARG A 64 2.61 1.95 -1.12
CA ARG A 64 2.71 0.50 -0.91
C ARG A 64 2.76 0.11 0.56
N LYS A 65 3.50 0.88 1.37
CA LYS A 65 3.61 0.64 2.82
C LYS A 65 2.24 0.63 3.51
N HIS A 66 1.31 1.45 3.02
CA HIS A 66 -0.05 1.58 3.57
C HIS A 66 -1.11 0.81 2.75
N GLY A 67 -0.69 -0.13 1.90
CA GLY A 67 -1.60 -1.02 1.16
C GLY A 67 -2.24 -0.42 -0.10
N PHE A 68 -1.76 0.75 -0.57
CA PHE A 68 -2.25 1.38 -1.80
C PHE A 68 -1.39 1.01 -3.03
N SER A 69 -2.05 0.94 -4.19
CA SER A 69 -1.35 0.89 -5.48
C SER A 69 -0.60 2.21 -5.73
N PRO A 70 0.65 2.19 -6.26
CA PRO A 70 1.35 3.40 -6.67
C PRO A 70 0.59 4.27 -7.67
N GLN A 71 -0.32 3.67 -8.45
CA GLN A 71 -1.17 4.38 -9.41
C GLN A 71 -2.19 5.29 -8.72
N ALA A 72 -2.50 5.04 -7.44
CA ALA A 72 -3.41 5.87 -6.63
C ALA A 72 -2.92 7.33 -6.52
N ALA A 73 -1.61 7.57 -6.59
CA ALA A 73 -1.03 8.92 -6.57
C ALA A 73 -1.64 9.84 -7.64
N GLY A 74 -1.93 9.32 -8.85
CA GLY A 74 -2.58 10.11 -9.90
C GLY A 74 -4.04 10.42 -9.59
N GLY A 75 -4.76 9.52 -8.92
CA GLY A 75 -6.10 9.77 -8.41
C GLY A 75 -6.11 10.86 -7.33
N TRP A 76 -5.12 10.83 -6.44
CA TRP A 76 -4.99 11.81 -5.36
C TRP A 76 -4.66 13.20 -5.87
N VAL A 77 -3.85 13.32 -6.92
CA VAL A 77 -3.61 14.61 -7.59
C VAL A 77 -4.91 15.13 -8.24
N ARG A 78 -5.64 14.27 -8.96
CA ARG A 78 -6.92 14.67 -9.58
C ARG A 78 -7.99 15.05 -8.56
N GLY A 79 -7.99 14.43 -7.39
CA GLY A 79 -8.89 14.73 -6.29
C GLY A 79 -8.41 15.86 -5.37
N GLU A 80 -7.39 16.61 -5.77
CA GLU A 80 -6.82 17.73 -5.00
C GLU A 80 -6.33 17.37 -3.59
N TRP A 81 -5.93 16.13 -3.37
CA TRP A 81 -5.27 15.68 -2.14
C TRP A 81 -3.76 15.93 -2.19
N LEU A 82 -3.19 15.91 -3.39
CA LEU A 82 -1.79 16.18 -3.66
C LEU A 82 -1.64 17.25 -4.74
N GLU A 83 -0.63 18.09 -4.61
CA GLU A 83 -0.19 19.01 -5.65
C GLU A 83 1.23 18.67 -6.09
N THR A 84 1.51 18.74 -7.40
CA THR A 84 2.88 18.67 -7.91
C THR A 84 3.40 20.07 -8.08
N ARG A 85 4.53 20.40 -7.43
CA ARG A 85 5.14 21.73 -7.51
C ARG A 85 6.25 21.77 -8.56
N ALA A 86 6.81 22.97 -8.79
CA ALA A 86 7.83 23.22 -9.80
C ALA A 86 9.14 22.42 -9.59
N ASP A 87 9.39 21.95 -8.37
CA ASP A 87 10.52 21.08 -8.02
C ASP A 87 10.29 19.59 -8.38
N GLY A 88 9.15 19.28 -9.01
CA GLY A 88 8.76 17.93 -9.40
C GLY A 88 8.34 17.03 -8.23
N ARG A 89 8.22 17.57 -7.02
CA ARG A 89 7.78 16.84 -5.83
C ARG A 89 6.28 17.01 -5.61
N ARG A 90 5.70 16.03 -4.90
CA ARG A 90 4.28 16.00 -4.52
C ARG A 90 4.11 16.39 -3.07
N TYR A 91 3.26 17.39 -2.85
CA TYR A 91 2.95 17.94 -1.55
C TYR A 91 1.50 17.69 -1.20
N LEU A 92 1.23 17.54 0.09
CA LEU A 92 -0.13 17.64 0.61
C LEU A 92 -0.72 19.01 0.27
N THR A 93 -1.98 19.06 -0.13
CA THR A 93 -2.69 20.33 -0.35
C THR A 93 -3.19 20.91 0.97
N ALA A 94 -3.75 22.12 0.93
CA ALA A 94 -4.46 22.68 2.09
C ALA A 94 -5.68 21.82 2.48
N ARG A 95 -6.36 21.24 1.48
CA ARG A 95 -7.51 20.34 1.69
C ARG A 95 -7.10 19.10 2.49
N SER A 96 -6.02 18.42 2.08
CA SER A 96 -5.58 17.20 2.76
C SER A 96 -5.09 17.48 4.19
N ARG A 97 -4.41 18.62 4.41
CA ARG A 97 -4.00 19.06 5.75
C ARG A 97 -5.20 19.37 6.65
N ARG A 98 -6.21 20.07 6.13
CA ARG A 98 -7.42 20.39 6.90
C ARG A 98 -8.18 19.12 7.28
N TRP A 99 -8.38 18.22 6.31
CA TRP A 99 -9.02 16.94 6.59
C TRP A 99 -8.27 16.15 7.67
N LEU A 100 -6.93 16.11 7.61
CA LEU A 100 -6.12 15.44 8.62
C LEU A 100 -6.35 16.04 10.02
N ALA A 101 -6.34 17.37 10.14
CA ALA A 101 -6.60 18.06 11.41
C ALA A 101 -8.04 17.81 11.93
N GLU A 102 -9.03 17.72 11.05
CA GLU A 102 -10.41 17.36 11.41
C GLU A 102 -10.50 15.94 11.98
N GLN A 103 -9.73 14.98 11.44
CA GLN A 103 -9.67 13.62 11.98
C GLN A 103 -8.98 13.57 13.36
N GLU A 104 -7.93 14.37 13.57
CA GLU A 104 -7.25 14.44 14.87
C GLU A 104 -8.14 14.99 15.99
N VAL A 105 -8.98 16.00 15.68
CA VAL A 105 -9.91 16.61 16.65
C VAL A 105 -11.11 15.71 16.93
N GLY A 106 -11.57 14.94 15.94
CA GLY A 106 -12.70 14.02 16.09
C GLY A 106 -12.38 12.73 16.87
N ASN A 107 -11.10 12.47 17.18
CA ASN A 107 -10.62 11.28 17.88
C ASN A 107 -10.22 11.55 19.35
N VAL A 108 -10.57 12.73 19.90
CA VAL A 108 -10.36 13.14 21.31
C VAL A 108 -11.65 13.05 22.10
#